data_AF-A0A927CVI4-F1
#
_entry.id   AF-A0A927CVI4-F1
#
_cell.length_a   1.000
_cell.length_b   1.000
_cell.length_c   1.000
_cell.angle_alpha   90.00
_cell.angle_beta   90.00
_cell.angle_gamma   90.00
#
_symmetry.space_group_name_H-M   'P 1'
#
loop_
_entity.id
_entity.type
_entity.pdbx_description
1 polymer ?
#
loop_
_entity_poly.entity_id
_entity_poly.type
_entity_poly.pdbx_seq_one_letter_code
_entity_poly.pdbx_strand_id
1 'polypeptide(L)'
;MSYYTFLATNYAMPEVELKAKYMTVKEAMELGVKPNELVPWEQMDLNTQILFVENEEDLNELIIQKDGYYDVSEYTSYPFVYEVSFIYSEPRAKQLLEYLKENIREGQIVELWIVWIGDEEYEQNIPYIRCSYEELSLNHLIQLYDSKHEKYQDQNCFVIER
;
A
#
# COMPACT_ATOMS: atom_id res chain seq x y z
N MET A 1 -2.16 -17.96 -5.42
CA MET A 1 -1.34 -16.80 -5.78
C MET A 1 -2.05 -15.52 -5.36
N SER A 2 -1.38 -14.71 -4.53
CA SER A 2 -1.86 -13.38 -4.14
C SER A 2 -0.76 -12.37 -4.37
N TYR A 3 -1.07 -11.27 -5.05
CA TYR A 3 -0.15 -10.14 -5.16
C TYR A 3 -0.11 -9.42 -3.82
N TYR A 4 1.08 -9.20 -3.28
CA TYR A 4 1.25 -8.55 -2.00
C TYR A 4 2.40 -7.56 -2.03
N THR A 5 2.17 -6.39 -1.47
CA THR A 5 3.17 -5.34 -1.33
C THR A 5 3.31 -4.98 0.14
N PHE A 6 4.54 -4.94 0.63
CA PHE A 6 4.82 -4.57 2.01
C PHE A 6 6.13 -3.80 2.11
N LEU A 7 6.29 -3.04 3.20
CA LEU A 7 7.56 -2.45 3.57
C LEU A 7 8.07 -3.10 4.86
N ALA A 8 9.38 -3.33 4.93
CA ALA A 8 10.05 -3.89 6.10
C ALA A 8 11.25 -3.02 6.48
N THR A 9 11.50 -2.83 7.77
CA THR A 9 12.54 -1.89 8.20
C THR A 9 13.07 -2.16 9.61
N ASN A 10 14.32 -1.79 9.86
CA ASN A 10 14.97 -1.88 11.16
C ASN A 10 14.43 -0.86 12.19
N TYR A 11 13.56 0.05 11.79
CA TYR A 11 13.00 1.09 12.66
C TYR A 11 11.51 1.34 12.40
N ALA A 12 10.73 1.56 13.45
CA ALA A 12 9.30 1.87 13.31
C ALA A 12 9.06 3.10 12.43
N MET A 13 7.99 3.04 11.62
CA MET A 13 7.50 4.11 10.76
C MET A 13 6.01 4.37 11.09
N PRO A 14 5.51 5.59 10.84
CA PRO A 14 4.10 5.90 11.07
C PRO A 14 3.19 5.22 10.05
N GLU A 15 2.01 4.80 10.48
CA GLU A 15 0.99 4.27 9.59
C GLU A 15 0.30 5.39 8.80
N VAL A 16 -0.21 5.06 7.62
CA VAL A 16 -1.07 5.93 6.81
C VAL A 16 -2.46 5.33 6.82
N GLU A 17 -3.36 5.97 7.57
CA GLU A 17 -4.73 5.49 7.78
C GLU A 17 -5.59 5.65 6.52
N LEU A 18 -6.49 4.68 6.33
CA LEU A 18 -7.56 4.77 5.33
C LEU A 18 -8.46 5.97 5.66
N LYS A 19 -8.61 6.92 4.73
CA LYS A 19 -9.55 8.04 4.88
C LYS A 19 -11.02 7.63 4.80
N ALA A 20 -11.29 6.46 4.21
CA ALA A 20 -12.61 5.88 4.16
C ALA A 20 -13.08 5.46 5.56
N LYS A 21 -14.37 5.64 5.82
CA LYS A 21 -15.00 5.33 7.10
C LYS A 21 -16.01 4.23 6.91
N TYR A 22 -16.00 3.26 7.81
CA TYR A 22 -17.10 2.32 7.92
C TYR A 22 -18.20 2.96 8.75
N MET A 23 -19.42 2.93 8.23
CA MET A 23 -20.62 3.35 8.97
C MET A 23 -21.82 2.54 8.50
N THR A 24 -22.90 2.58 9.25
CA THR A 24 -24.16 1.94 8.86
C THR A 24 -24.92 2.78 7.83
N VAL A 25 -25.77 2.13 7.04
CA VAL A 25 -26.71 2.82 6.13
C VAL A 25 -27.52 3.88 6.89
N LYS A 26 -27.99 3.54 8.10
CA LYS A 26 -28.73 4.47 8.96
C LYS A 26 -27.92 5.74 9.27
N GLU A 27 -26.68 5.60 9.74
CA GLU A 27 -25.83 6.75 10.11
C GLU A 27 -25.56 7.63 8.89
N ALA A 28 -25.31 7.02 7.72
CA ALA A 28 -25.06 7.76 6.50
C ALA A 28 -26.29 8.56 6.03
N MET A 29 -27.49 7.98 6.14
CA MET A 29 -28.74 8.68 5.88
C MET A 29 -28.97 9.84 6.86
N GLU A 30 -28.69 9.64 8.15
CA GLU A 30 -28.81 10.68 9.19
C GLU A 30 -27.84 11.85 8.96
N LEU A 31 -26.67 11.60 8.37
CA LEU A 31 -25.71 12.63 7.93
C LEU A 31 -26.06 13.30 6.60
N GLY A 32 -27.13 12.88 5.93
CA GLY A 32 -27.56 13.44 4.65
C GLY A 32 -26.69 13.01 3.46
N VAL A 33 -25.90 11.95 3.60
CA VAL A 33 -25.13 11.36 2.51
C VAL A 33 -26.10 10.72 1.50
N LYS A 34 -25.81 10.86 0.21
CA LYS A 34 -26.60 10.24 -0.86
C LYS A 34 -25.97 8.90 -1.27
N PRO A 35 -26.78 7.84 -1.47
CA PRO A 35 -26.27 6.57 -1.98
C PRO A 35 -25.68 6.74 -3.37
N ASN A 36 -24.65 5.95 -3.67
CA ASN A 36 -24.20 5.73 -5.04
C ASN A 36 -25.27 4.93 -5.81
N GLU A 37 -25.43 5.17 -7.11
CA GLU A 37 -26.42 4.48 -7.95
C GLU A 37 -26.26 2.95 -7.93
N LEU A 38 -25.03 2.45 -7.76
CA LEU A 38 -24.73 1.02 -7.69
C LEU A 38 -25.09 0.38 -6.34
N VAL A 39 -25.32 1.19 -5.31
CA VAL A 39 -25.60 0.74 -3.94
C VAL A 39 -26.84 1.48 -3.41
N PRO A 40 -28.04 1.17 -3.93
CA PRO A 40 -29.28 1.85 -3.53
C PRO A 40 -29.68 1.45 -2.11
N TRP A 41 -29.56 2.39 -1.17
CA TRP A 41 -29.82 2.15 0.25
C TRP A 41 -31.28 1.86 0.59
N GLU A 42 -32.25 2.24 -0.24
CA GLU A 42 -33.68 1.97 0.04
C GLU A 42 -34.00 0.47 0.10
N GLN A 43 -33.12 -0.37 -0.44
CA GLN A 43 -33.27 -1.82 -0.49
C GLN A 43 -32.33 -2.55 0.50
N MET A 44 -31.57 -1.80 1.31
CA MET A 44 -30.59 -2.36 2.24
C MET A 44 -31.12 -2.37 3.69
N ASP A 45 -30.60 -3.29 4.49
CA ASP A 45 -30.81 -3.24 5.94
C ASP A 45 -30.09 -2.02 6.53
N LEU A 46 -30.79 -1.25 7.37
CA LEU A 46 -30.28 -0.02 7.97
C LEU A 46 -29.02 -0.21 8.83
N ASN A 47 -28.79 -1.41 9.36
CA ASN A 47 -27.59 -1.75 10.13
C ASN A 47 -26.44 -2.27 9.26
N THR A 48 -26.64 -2.41 7.95
CA THR A 48 -25.59 -2.83 7.02
C THR A 48 -24.44 -1.84 7.07
N GLN A 49 -23.22 -2.33 7.31
CA GLN A 49 -22.03 -1.50 7.20
C GLN A 49 -21.72 -1.21 5.73
N ILE A 50 -21.46 0.06 5.45
CA ILE A 50 -21.02 0.58 4.16
C ILE A 50 -19.68 1.28 4.33
N LEU A 51 -18.89 1.26 3.26
CA LEU A 51 -17.68 2.08 3.16
C LEU A 51 -18.08 3.46 2.62
N PHE A 52 -17.83 4.49 3.40
CA PHE A 52 -18.03 5.88 3.00
C PHE A 52 -16.68 6.53 2.70
N VAL A 53 -16.60 7.15 1.53
CA VAL A 53 -15.51 8.03 1.12
C VAL A 53 -16.08 9.39 0.72
N GLU A 54 -15.34 10.46 0.96
CA GLU A 54 -15.78 11.80 0.53
C GLU A 54 -15.67 11.93 -1.00
N ASN A 55 -14.60 11.41 -1.59
CA ASN A 55 -14.38 11.37 -3.03
C ASN A 55 -14.07 9.94 -3.50
N GLU A 56 -14.49 9.59 -4.72
CA GLU A 56 -14.19 8.28 -5.30
C GLU A 56 -12.67 8.02 -5.43
N GLU A 57 -11.89 9.11 -5.61
CA GLU A 57 -10.43 9.05 -5.65
C GLU A 57 -9.81 8.55 -4.32
N ASP A 58 -10.54 8.68 -3.21
CA ASP A 58 -10.13 8.28 -1.86
C ASP A 58 -10.21 6.75 -1.65
N LEU A 59 -10.92 6.00 -2.52
CA LEU A 59 -11.06 4.54 -2.40
C LEU A 59 -9.76 3.78 -2.68
N ASN A 60 -8.78 4.45 -3.28
CA ASN A 60 -7.57 3.82 -3.81
C ASN A 60 -6.29 4.48 -3.27
N GLU A 61 -6.40 5.21 -2.16
CA GLU A 61 -5.29 5.92 -1.56
C GLU A 61 -4.16 5.02 -1.06
N LEU A 62 -3.01 5.62 -0.85
CA LEU A 62 -1.91 5.00 -0.13
C LEU A 62 -2.33 4.72 1.30
N ILE A 63 -2.32 3.44 1.64
CA ILE A 63 -2.50 2.92 3.00
C ILE A 63 -1.22 2.21 3.38
N ILE A 64 -0.73 2.49 4.58
CA ILE A 64 0.42 1.82 5.17
C ILE A 64 0.01 1.40 6.57
N GLN A 65 -0.15 0.11 6.81
CA GLN A 65 -0.70 -0.41 8.07
C GLN A 65 0.17 -1.53 8.63
N LYS A 66 0.29 -1.57 9.96
CA LYS A 66 0.94 -2.70 10.64
C LYS A 66 0.08 -3.94 10.55
N ASP A 67 0.70 -5.08 10.86
CA ASP A 67 0.03 -6.37 10.99
C ASP A 67 -0.76 -6.75 9.72
N GLY A 68 -0.06 -6.64 8.58
CA GLY A 68 -0.60 -7.00 7.27
C GLY A 68 -1.10 -8.45 7.20
N TYR A 69 -1.93 -8.72 6.20
CA TYR A 69 -2.70 -9.97 6.12
C TYR A 69 -1.85 -11.25 6.02
N TYR A 70 -0.67 -11.17 5.40
CA TYR A 70 0.21 -12.33 5.16
C TYR A 70 1.43 -12.33 6.08
N ASP A 71 1.84 -13.53 6.51
CA ASP A 71 3.16 -13.75 7.12
C ASP A 71 4.23 -13.66 6.03
N VAL A 72 5.17 -12.74 6.21
CA VAL A 72 6.26 -12.47 5.27
C VAL A 72 7.65 -12.69 5.89
N SER A 73 7.70 -13.45 6.98
CA SER A 73 8.94 -13.74 7.72
C SER A 73 10.01 -14.46 6.89
N GLU A 74 9.66 -15.08 5.77
CA GLU A 74 10.61 -15.69 4.84
C GLU A 74 11.31 -14.69 3.91
N TYR A 75 10.71 -13.52 3.69
CA TYR A 75 11.23 -12.50 2.78
C TYR A 75 12.17 -11.52 3.49
N THR A 76 11.89 -11.20 4.75
CA THR A 76 12.63 -10.18 5.50
C THR A 76 12.96 -10.63 6.92
N SER A 77 14.09 -10.15 7.43
CA SER A 77 14.50 -10.34 8.82
C SER A 77 14.20 -9.12 9.71
N TYR A 78 13.62 -8.06 9.13
CA TYR A 78 13.38 -6.82 9.85
C TYR A 78 12.15 -6.89 10.76
N PRO A 79 12.21 -6.29 11.96
CA PRO A 79 11.16 -6.45 12.97
C PRO A 79 9.92 -5.59 12.73
N PHE A 80 10.00 -4.54 11.92
CA PHE A 80 8.86 -3.67 11.63
C PHE A 80 8.40 -3.88 10.19
N VAL A 81 7.22 -4.47 10.04
CA VAL A 81 6.61 -4.80 8.75
C VAL A 81 5.26 -4.11 8.63
N TYR A 82 4.99 -3.53 7.46
CA TYR A 82 3.74 -2.84 7.16
C TYR A 82 3.26 -3.26 5.78
N GLU A 83 1.98 -3.56 5.65
CA GLU A 83 1.34 -3.69 4.35
C GLU A 83 1.32 -2.32 3.65
N VAL A 84 1.56 -2.31 2.34
CA VAL A 84 1.45 -1.12 1.50
C VAL A 84 0.38 -1.39 0.45
N SER A 85 -0.70 -0.62 0.47
CA SER A 85 -1.82 -0.80 -0.44
C SER A 85 -2.18 0.51 -1.13
N PHE A 86 -2.29 0.47 -2.46
CA PHE A 86 -2.86 1.52 -3.30
C PHE A 86 -3.03 1.00 -4.73
N ILE A 87 -3.91 1.64 -5.51
CA ILE A 87 -3.92 1.43 -6.96
C ILE A 87 -2.91 2.36 -7.60
N TYR A 88 -1.97 1.78 -8.34
CA TYR A 88 -0.92 2.55 -8.99
C TYR A 88 -1.49 3.70 -9.84
N SER A 89 -0.96 4.88 -9.57
CA SER A 89 -1.01 6.08 -10.39
C SER A 89 0.21 6.92 -10.04
N GLU A 90 0.72 7.70 -10.99
CA GLU A 90 1.89 8.55 -10.74
C GLU A 90 1.71 9.48 -9.51
N PRO A 91 0.54 10.13 -9.28
CA PRO A 91 0.32 10.93 -8.08
C PRO A 91 0.45 10.14 -6.77
N ARG A 92 -0.03 8.89 -6.73
CA ARG A 92 0.07 8.03 -5.53
C ARG A 92 1.48 7.48 -5.32
N ALA A 93 2.20 7.16 -6.40
CA ALA A 93 3.62 6.87 -6.32
C ALA A 93 4.41 8.06 -5.75
N LYS A 94 4.03 9.30 -6.12
CA LYS A 94 4.61 10.51 -5.53
C LYS A 94 4.28 10.66 -4.03
N GLN A 95 3.06 10.35 -3.60
CA GLN A 95 2.71 10.32 -2.17
C GLN A 95 3.57 9.31 -1.40
N LEU A 96 3.79 8.11 -1.95
CA LEU A 96 4.69 7.12 -1.36
C LEU A 96 6.14 7.64 -1.28
N LEU A 97 6.63 8.32 -2.32
CA LEU A 97 7.94 8.95 -2.30
C LEU A 97 8.07 9.98 -1.18
N GLU A 98 7.09 10.87 -1.05
CA GLU A 98 7.04 11.91 -0.02
C GLU A 98 7.05 11.27 1.37
N TYR A 99 6.20 10.27 1.60
CA TYR A 99 6.19 9.48 2.83
C TYR A 99 7.56 8.87 3.15
N LEU A 100 8.22 8.21 2.20
CA LEU A 100 9.54 7.61 2.41
C LEU A 100 10.59 8.68 2.74
N LYS A 101 10.58 9.81 2.02
CA LYS A 101 11.52 10.91 2.26
C LYS A 101 11.34 11.54 3.64
N GLU A 102 10.11 11.66 4.11
CA GLU A 102 9.81 12.25 5.41
C GLU A 102 10.13 11.33 6.60
N ASN A 103 10.00 10.00 6.41
CA ASN A 103 10.00 9.05 7.51
C ASN A 103 11.24 8.16 7.61
N ILE A 104 12.07 8.07 6.57
CA ILE A 104 13.35 7.35 6.65
C ILE A 104 14.37 8.20 7.41
N ARG A 105 14.95 7.69 8.50
CA ARG A 105 16.00 8.37 9.29
C ARG A 105 17.40 7.83 9.00
N GLU A 106 18.43 8.56 9.45
CA GLU A 106 19.83 8.13 9.33
C GLU A 106 20.05 6.78 10.04
N GLY A 107 20.78 5.87 9.37
CA GLY A 107 20.99 4.49 9.78
C GLY A 107 19.80 3.56 9.56
N GLN A 108 18.72 4.03 8.92
CA GLN A 108 17.55 3.22 8.61
C GLN A 108 17.69 2.53 7.26
N ILE A 109 17.30 1.27 7.23
CA ILE A 109 17.15 0.48 6.02
C ILE A 109 15.66 0.20 5.85
N VAL A 110 15.14 0.47 4.66
CA VAL A 110 13.76 0.13 4.26
C VAL A 110 13.81 -0.78 3.06
N GLU A 111 13.13 -1.90 3.15
CA GLU A 111 12.86 -2.80 2.03
C GLU A 111 11.42 -2.58 1.58
N LEU A 112 11.22 -2.27 0.31
CA LEU A 112 9.92 -2.27 -0.35
C LEU A 112 9.80 -3.53 -1.19
N TRP A 113 8.86 -4.38 -0.83
CA TRP A 113 8.65 -5.68 -1.42
C TRP A 113 7.41 -5.71 -2.29
N ILE A 114 7.56 -6.32 -3.46
CA ILE A 114 6.46 -6.74 -4.32
C ILE A 114 6.64 -8.23 -4.56
N VAL A 115 5.67 -9.04 -4.14
CA VAL A 115 5.75 -10.50 -4.18
C VAL A 115 4.44 -11.15 -4.59
N TRP A 116 4.53 -12.37 -5.14
CA TRP A 116 3.39 -13.25 -5.37
C TRP A 116 3.43 -14.38 -4.35
N ILE A 117 2.53 -14.36 -3.37
CA ILE A 117 2.48 -15.35 -2.28
C ILE A 117 1.71 -16.61 -2.74
N GLY A 118 2.24 -17.78 -2.38
CA GLY A 118 1.64 -19.07 -2.68
C GLY A 118 1.84 -19.49 -4.13
N ASP A 119 3.00 -19.18 -4.69
CA ASP A 119 3.46 -19.68 -5.97
C ASP A 119 4.95 -20.07 -5.89
N GLU A 120 5.18 -21.37 -5.78
CA GLU A 120 6.51 -21.97 -5.61
C GLU A 120 7.47 -21.68 -6.79
N GLU A 121 6.94 -21.41 -8.00
CA GLU A 121 7.78 -21.07 -9.17
C GLU A 121 8.36 -19.66 -9.06
N TYR A 122 7.68 -18.80 -8.32
CA TYR A 122 7.89 -17.37 -8.20
C TYR A 122 8.68 -17.00 -6.93
N GLU A 123 8.83 -17.93 -5.99
CA GLU A 123 9.58 -17.76 -4.74
C GLU A 123 11.11 -17.85 -4.94
N GLN A 124 11.59 -18.23 -6.13
CA GLN A 124 13.03 -18.41 -6.39
C GLN A 124 13.66 -17.20 -7.11
N ASN A 125 14.66 -16.59 -6.48
CA ASN A 125 15.52 -15.52 -7.02
C ASN A 125 14.84 -14.16 -7.24
N ILE A 126 14.07 -13.69 -6.24
CA ILE A 126 13.53 -12.32 -6.25
C ILE A 126 14.68 -11.30 -6.35
N PRO A 127 14.68 -10.41 -7.34
CA PRO A 127 15.75 -9.46 -7.57
C PRO A 127 15.78 -8.36 -6.49
N TYR A 128 17.00 -8.00 -6.08
CA TYR A 128 17.24 -6.93 -5.11
C TYR A 128 17.84 -5.72 -5.81
N ILE A 129 17.19 -4.58 -5.65
CA ILE A 129 17.67 -3.28 -6.14
C ILE A 129 18.03 -2.46 -4.93
N ARG A 130 19.24 -1.91 -4.88
CA ARG A 130 19.68 -1.00 -3.80
C ARG A 130 19.71 0.43 -4.31
N CYS A 131 19.27 1.35 -3.46
CA CYS A 131 19.26 2.78 -3.73
C CYS A 131 19.63 3.54 -2.45
N SER A 132 20.47 4.56 -2.56
CA SER A 132 20.67 5.48 -1.44
C SER A 132 19.44 6.35 -1.24
N TYR A 133 19.18 6.76 -0.01
CA TYR A 133 18.11 7.71 0.30
C TYR A 133 18.22 8.99 -0.53
N GLU A 134 19.44 9.49 -0.78
CA GLU A 134 19.70 10.70 -1.56
C GLU A 134 19.27 10.53 -3.02
N GLU A 135 19.47 9.35 -3.61
CA GLU A 135 19.13 9.03 -4.99
C GLU A 135 17.66 8.63 -5.19
N LEU A 136 16.96 8.26 -4.10
CA LEU A 136 15.55 7.88 -4.14
C LEU A 136 14.72 8.95 -4.88
N SER A 137 13.94 8.51 -5.87
CA SER A 137 13.23 9.37 -6.81
C SER A 137 11.94 8.71 -7.28
N LEU A 138 11.04 9.52 -7.86
CA LEU A 138 9.76 9.04 -8.37
C LEU A 138 9.94 7.98 -9.46
N ASN A 139 10.98 8.09 -10.28
CA ASN A 139 11.26 7.13 -11.35
C ASN A 139 11.54 5.73 -10.80
N HIS A 140 12.12 5.60 -9.60
CA HIS A 140 12.30 4.31 -8.94
C HIS A 140 10.95 3.68 -8.58
N LEU A 141 9.99 4.47 -8.08
CA LEU A 141 8.66 3.97 -7.74
C LEU A 141 7.81 3.70 -8.99
N ILE A 142 7.96 4.48 -10.06
CA ILE A 142 7.32 4.18 -11.35
C ILE A 142 7.83 2.84 -11.88
N GLN A 143 9.15 2.61 -11.86
CA GLN A 143 9.73 1.31 -12.24
C GLN A 143 9.18 0.15 -11.42
N LEU A 144 8.91 0.40 -10.14
CA LEU A 144 8.47 -0.59 -9.19
C LEU A 144 6.99 -0.99 -9.38
N TYR A 145 6.12 -0.01 -9.64
CA TYR A 145 4.65 -0.22 -9.62
C TYR A 145 3.96 -0.13 -10.99
N ASP A 146 4.58 0.47 -12.00
CA ASP A 146 3.98 0.60 -13.32
C ASP A 146 4.28 -0.62 -14.18
N SER A 147 3.28 -1.50 -14.35
CA SER A 147 3.41 -2.70 -15.20
C SER A 147 3.71 -2.40 -16.68
N LYS A 148 3.59 -1.14 -17.12
CA LYS A 148 3.94 -0.71 -18.48
C LYS A 148 5.38 -0.22 -18.60
N HIS A 149 6.10 -0.03 -17.49
CA HIS A 149 7.47 0.43 -17.51
C HIS A 149 8.42 -0.69 -18.01
N GLU A 150 9.38 -0.37 -18.88
CA GLU A 150 10.28 -1.34 -19.53
C GLU A 150 11.13 -2.19 -18.56
N LYS A 151 11.36 -1.68 -17.36
CA LYS A 151 12.13 -2.31 -16.27
C LYS A 151 11.26 -2.91 -15.16
N TYR A 152 9.93 -2.91 -15.34
CA TYR A 152 9.02 -3.48 -14.37
C TYR A 152 9.30 -4.98 -14.19
N GLN A 153 9.16 -5.44 -12.94
CA GLN A 153 9.31 -6.83 -12.58
C GLN A 153 8.15 -7.22 -11.67
N ASP A 154 7.53 -8.36 -11.95
CA ASP A 154 6.38 -8.87 -11.20
C ASP A 154 6.69 -9.14 -9.72
N GLN A 155 7.97 -9.34 -9.41
CA GLN A 155 8.49 -9.38 -8.05
C GLN A 155 9.84 -8.72 -7.95
N ASN A 156 10.08 -8.04 -6.83
CA ASN A 156 11.38 -7.49 -6.48
C ASN A 156 11.39 -7.03 -5.02
N CYS A 157 12.60 -6.79 -4.53
CA CYS A 157 12.85 -6.05 -3.31
C CYS A 157 13.66 -4.79 -3.63
N PHE A 158 13.07 -3.62 -3.38
CA PHE A 158 13.74 -2.33 -3.50
C PHE A 158 14.21 -1.85 -2.12
N VAL A 159 15.52 -1.87 -1.90
CA VAL A 159 16.17 -1.54 -0.63
C VAL A 159 16.67 -0.10 -0.67
N ILE A 160 16.24 0.69 0.31
CA ILE A 160 16.62 2.08 0.52
C ILE A 160 17.47 2.17 1.79
N GLU A 161 18.67 2.72 1.65
CA GLU A 161 19.62 2.88 2.76
C GLU A 161 19.86 4.38 3.01
N ARG A 162 19.74 4.82 4.27
CA ARG A 162 20.05 6.19 4.71
C ARG A 162 21.07 6.20 5.83
#